data_AF-A0A1E2UKZ9-F1
#
_entry.id   AF-A0A1E2UKZ9-F1
#
_cell.length_a   1.000
_cell.length_b   1.000
_cell.length_c   1.000
_cell.angle_alpha   90.00
_cell.angle_beta   90.00
_cell.angle_gamma   90.00
#
_symmetry.space_group_name_H-M   'P 1'
#
loop_
_entity.id
_entity.type
_entity.pdbx_description
1 polymer ?
#
loop_
_entity_poly.entity_id
_entity_poly.type
_entity_poly.pdbx_seq_one_letter_code
_entity_poly.pdbx_strand_id
1 'polypeptide(L)'
;MPSTLYSVRAFATNGIGTGYGPQISFTTAADDGDGVALAVEDAGPNGGDGNNDGTADSLQSNVSSLPDATGSGYLTLEVGGGCATAQAVAAVAIGSMPTADPFGYLYPYGLLELTLPCETADITVYYHIPGATSQVSSV
;
A
#
# COMPACT_ATOMS: atom_id res chain seq x y z
N MET A 1 14.83 -12.98 3.61
CA MET A 1 15.47 -11.66 3.57
C MET A 1 14.46 -10.75 2.89
N PRO A 2 13.87 -9.80 3.63
CA PRO A 2 12.91 -8.86 3.05
C PRO A 2 13.64 -7.83 2.15
N SER A 3 12.95 -7.23 1.18
CA SER A 3 13.49 -6.26 0.20
C SER A 3 14.72 -6.76 -0.56
N THR A 4 14.66 -8.00 -1.07
CA THR A 4 15.78 -8.63 -1.77
C THR A 4 15.44 -8.84 -3.24
N LEU A 5 16.28 -8.31 -4.13
CA LEU A 5 16.20 -8.57 -5.57
C LEU A 5 16.72 -9.98 -5.87
N TYR A 6 15.84 -10.85 -6.33
CA TYR A 6 16.17 -12.18 -6.82
C TYR A 6 16.20 -12.17 -8.35
N SER A 7 17.25 -12.76 -8.92
CA SER A 7 17.32 -13.07 -10.34
C SER A 7 17.23 -14.57 -10.54
N VAL A 8 16.30 -15.02 -11.37
CA VAL A 8 16.11 -16.42 -11.73
C VAL A 8 16.30 -16.59 -13.23
N ARG A 9 16.86 -17.75 -13.61
CA ARG A 9 17.07 -18.12 -15.00
C ARG A 9 16.92 -19.63 -15.15
N ALA A 10 16.11 -20.06 -16.11
CA ALA A 10 16.05 -21.47 -16.47
C ALA A 10 17.33 -21.90 -17.21
N PHE A 11 17.79 -23.14 -17.03
CA PHE A 11 18.88 -23.72 -17.81
C PHE A 11 18.54 -25.16 -18.20
N ALA A 12 19.15 -25.63 -19.30
CA ALA A 12 19.00 -27.00 -19.78
C ALA A 12 20.36 -27.53 -20.26
N THR A 13 20.61 -28.83 -20.06
CA THR A 13 21.87 -29.50 -20.45
C THR A 13 21.59 -30.70 -21.34
N ASN A 14 22.43 -30.93 -22.35
CA ASN A 14 22.45 -32.16 -23.13
C ASN A 14 23.90 -32.66 -23.31
N GLY A 15 24.08 -33.76 -24.05
CA GLY A 15 25.42 -34.33 -24.30
C GLY A 15 26.39 -33.43 -25.08
N ILE A 16 25.91 -32.28 -25.59
CA ILE A 16 26.71 -31.28 -26.31
C ILE A 16 27.08 -30.11 -25.39
N GLY A 17 26.19 -29.69 -24.48
CA GLY A 17 26.48 -28.58 -23.57
C GLY A 17 25.28 -28.08 -22.76
N THR A 18 25.43 -26.87 -22.20
CA THR A 18 24.42 -26.18 -21.37
C THR A 18 23.91 -24.92 -22.06
N GLY A 19 22.60 -24.76 -22.14
CA GLY A 19 21.92 -23.55 -22.58
C GLY A 19 21.22 -22.86 -21.41
N TYR A 20 21.14 -21.54 -21.46
CA TYR A 20 20.51 -20.69 -20.45
C TYR A 20 19.38 -19.88 -21.09
N GLY A 21 18.23 -19.81 -20.44
CA GLY A 21 17.08 -19.01 -20.87
C GLY A 21 17.21 -17.50 -20.54
N PRO A 22 16.15 -16.72 -20.75
CA PRO A 22 16.09 -15.31 -20.32
C PRO A 22 16.19 -15.18 -18.79
N GLN A 23 16.82 -14.11 -18.32
CA GLN A 23 16.82 -13.74 -16.90
C GLN A 23 15.51 -13.03 -16.56
N ILE A 24 14.93 -13.40 -15.42
CA ILE A 24 13.77 -12.73 -14.81
C ILE A 24 14.23 -12.25 -13.44
N SER A 25 13.80 -11.06 -13.03
CA SER A 25 14.09 -10.53 -11.70
C SER A 25 12.80 -10.11 -10.99
N PHE A 26 12.78 -10.27 -9.67
CA PHE A 26 11.70 -9.81 -8.79
C PHE A 26 12.26 -9.40 -7.43
N THR A 27 11.61 -8.48 -6.74
CA THR A 27 11.98 -8.04 -5.40
C THR A 27 11.01 -8.66 -4.39
N THR A 28 11.52 -9.18 -3.27
CA THR A 28 10.65 -9.60 -2.16
C THR A 28 10.19 -8.39 -1.35
N ALA A 29 8.93 -8.37 -0.93
CA ALA A 29 8.41 -7.37 -0.01
C ALA A 29 9.14 -7.38 1.33
N ALA A 30 9.05 -6.26 2.04
CA ALA A 30 9.60 -6.04 3.37
C ALA A 30 8.59 -5.28 4.21
N ASP A 31 8.44 -5.69 5.47
CA ASP A 31 7.80 -4.83 6.47
C ASP A 31 8.54 -3.49 6.47
N ASP A 32 7.83 -2.44 6.08
CA ASP A 32 8.33 -1.07 5.91
C ASP A 32 8.10 -0.21 7.15
N GLY A 33 7.42 -0.76 8.17
CA GLY A 33 7.15 -0.11 9.45
C GLY A 33 5.98 0.86 9.43
N ASP A 34 5.13 0.82 8.40
CA ASP A 34 3.94 1.66 8.30
C ASP A 34 2.81 1.24 9.26
N GLY A 35 2.86 0.01 9.78
CA GLY A 35 1.87 -0.57 10.68
C GLY A 35 0.82 -1.44 10.00
N VAL A 36 0.87 -1.60 8.67
CA VAL A 36 0.05 -2.47 7.86
C VAL A 36 0.83 -3.74 7.53
N ALA A 37 0.18 -4.91 7.66
CA ALA A 37 0.85 -6.16 7.33
C ALA A 37 0.89 -6.37 5.81
N LEU A 38 2.01 -6.88 5.27
CA LEU A 38 2.16 -7.17 3.83
C LEU A 38 0.99 -7.94 3.22
N ALA A 39 0.44 -8.93 3.93
CA ALA A 39 -0.68 -9.72 3.44
C ALA A 39 -1.99 -8.93 3.31
N VAL A 40 -2.12 -7.83 4.07
CA VAL A 40 -3.24 -6.89 3.98
C VAL A 40 -3.09 -6.01 2.75
N GLU A 41 -1.88 -5.52 2.50
CA GLU A 41 -1.55 -4.72 1.32
C GLU A 41 -1.67 -5.54 0.03
N ASP A 42 -1.13 -6.75 0.01
CA ASP A 42 -1.24 -7.70 -1.11
C ASP A 42 -2.69 -8.08 -1.42
N ALA A 43 -3.59 -7.98 -0.44
CA ALA A 43 -5.03 -8.21 -0.60
C ALA A 43 -5.78 -6.96 -1.10
N GLY A 44 -5.06 -5.84 -1.25
CA GLY A 44 -5.59 -4.57 -1.71
C GLY A 44 -6.10 -4.60 -3.16
N PRO A 45 -6.74 -3.49 -3.59
CA PRO A 45 -7.27 -3.33 -4.94
C PRO A 45 -6.22 -3.56 -6.03
N ASN A 46 -6.68 -3.86 -7.25
CA ASN A 46 -5.84 -4.09 -8.43
C ASN A 46 -4.75 -5.17 -8.26
N GLY A 47 -4.93 -6.10 -7.33
CA GLY A 47 -3.94 -7.13 -7.04
C GLY A 47 -2.82 -6.65 -6.12
N GLY A 48 -3.15 -5.75 -5.19
CA GLY A 48 -2.22 -5.15 -4.24
C GLY A 48 -1.52 -3.89 -4.75
N ASP A 49 -2.03 -3.23 -5.79
CA ASP A 49 -1.52 -1.99 -6.38
C ASP A 49 -2.63 -0.92 -6.26
N GLY A 50 -2.78 -0.39 -5.05
CA GLY A 50 -3.89 0.47 -4.68
C GLY A 50 -3.85 1.82 -5.39
N ASN A 51 -2.67 2.40 -5.59
CA ASN A 51 -2.50 3.65 -6.34
C ASN A 51 -2.45 3.43 -7.87
N ASN A 52 -2.37 2.17 -8.31
CA ASN A 52 -2.41 1.72 -9.70
C ASN A 52 -1.25 2.30 -10.55
N ASP A 53 -0.04 2.31 -9.99
CA ASP A 53 1.17 2.79 -10.66
C ASP A 53 1.99 1.67 -11.35
N GLY A 54 1.58 0.41 -11.16
CA GLY A 54 2.22 -0.78 -11.70
C GLY A 54 3.19 -1.47 -10.74
N THR A 55 3.37 -0.93 -9.55
CA THR A 55 4.12 -1.54 -8.45
C THR A 55 3.13 -1.96 -7.36
N ALA A 56 3.34 -3.12 -6.74
CA ALA A 56 2.51 -3.50 -5.60
C ALA A 56 2.87 -2.62 -4.40
N ASP A 57 1.87 -2.21 -3.63
CA ASP A 57 2.00 -1.33 -2.46
C ASP A 57 2.96 -1.94 -1.43
N SER A 58 2.94 -3.27 -1.24
CA SER A 58 3.88 -4.02 -0.38
C SER A 58 5.36 -3.94 -0.80
N LEU A 59 5.65 -3.35 -1.97
CA LEU A 59 6.99 -3.06 -2.48
C LEU A 59 7.36 -1.57 -2.40
N GLN A 60 6.46 -0.72 -1.90
CA GLN A 60 6.58 0.73 -1.88
C GLN A 60 6.41 1.24 -0.46
N SER A 61 7.50 1.59 0.23
CA SER A 61 7.44 2.01 1.64
C SER A 61 6.58 3.26 1.91
N ASN A 62 6.22 3.98 0.86
CA ASN A 62 5.45 5.21 0.92
C ASN A 62 3.99 5.01 0.48
N VAL A 63 3.56 3.77 0.20
CA VAL A 63 2.20 3.43 -0.22
C VAL A 63 1.67 2.30 0.64
N SER A 64 0.55 2.52 1.33
CA SER A 64 -0.05 1.57 2.27
C SER A 64 -1.51 1.28 1.91
N SER A 65 -1.83 0.02 1.62
CA SER A 65 -3.21 -0.43 1.34
C SER A 65 -3.83 -1.16 2.52
N LEU A 66 -4.99 -0.70 3.00
CA LEU A 66 -5.69 -1.31 4.12
C LEU A 66 -7.23 -1.26 3.99
N PRO A 67 -7.97 -2.21 4.60
CA PRO A 67 -9.42 -2.14 4.67
C PRO A 67 -9.89 -0.83 5.28
N ASP A 68 -11.01 -0.31 4.78
CA ASP A 68 -11.68 0.83 5.39
C ASP A 68 -12.25 0.48 6.78
N ALA A 69 -12.75 1.47 7.53
CA ALA A 69 -13.25 1.23 8.89
C ALA A 69 -14.52 0.35 8.95
N THR A 70 -15.13 0.06 7.80
CA THR A 70 -16.30 -0.83 7.69
C THR A 70 -15.91 -2.26 7.31
N GLY A 71 -14.67 -2.47 6.85
CA GLY A 71 -14.19 -3.72 6.28
C GLY A 71 -14.83 -4.10 4.94
N SER A 72 -15.58 -3.18 4.33
CA SER A 72 -16.29 -3.44 3.07
C SER A 72 -15.49 -2.95 1.86
N GLY A 73 -14.66 -1.92 2.02
CA GLY A 73 -13.77 -1.40 0.99
C GLY A 73 -12.31 -1.34 1.44
N TYR A 74 -11.50 -0.66 0.64
CA TYR A 74 -10.09 -0.39 0.91
C TYR A 74 -9.80 1.11 0.82
N LEU A 75 -8.78 1.52 1.57
CA LEU A 75 -8.11 2.80 1.45
C LEU A 75 -6.67 2.53 1.02
N THR A 76 -6.13 3.36 0.15
CA THR A 76 -4.70 3.38 -0.16
C THR A 76 -4.15 4.73 0.21
N LEU A 77 -3.18 4.77 1.10
CA LEU A 77 -2.43 5.96 1.48
C LEU A 77 -1.15 6.02 0.65
N GLU A 78 -0.90 7.13 -0.02
CA GLU A 78 0.41 7.47 -0.57
C GLU A 78 0.95 8.71 0.15
N VAL A 79 2.20 8.62 0.60
CA VAL A 79 2.92 9.76 1.19
C VAL A 79 4.11 10.16 0.32
N GLY A 80 4.35 11.46 0.23
CA GLY A 80 5.43 12.08 -0.50
C GLY A 80 5.92 13.36 0.19
N GLY A 81 6.42 14.33 -0.58
CA GLY A 81 6.70 15.69 -0.07
C GLY A 81 7.72 15.80 1.06
N GLY A 82 8.59 14.81 1.24
CA GLY A 82 9.58 14.75 2.32
C GLY A 82 9.40 13.59 3.30
N CYS A 83 8.31 12.84 3.20
CA CYS A 83 8.13 11.56 3.90
C CYS A 83 8.44 10.36 2.99
N ALA A 84 9.19 9.41 3.53
CA ALA A 84 9.49 8.14 2.84
C ALA A 84 8.54 6.99 3.24
N THR A 85 7.86 7.14 4.38
CA THR A 85 6.89 6.18 4.92
C THR A 85 6.02 6.87 5.97
N ALA A 86 4.78 6.42 6.12
CA ALA A 86 3.94 6.74 7.25
C ALA A 86 4.19 5.74 8.39
N GLN A 87 3.63 5.95 9.57
CA GLN A 87 3.71 5.02 10.70
C GLN A 87 2.35 4.91 11.36
N ALA A 88 2.07 3.75 11.96
CA ALA A 88 0.81 3.48 12.64
C ALA A 88 -0.43 3.81 11.77
N VAL A 89 -0.36 3.46 10.48
CA VAL A 89 -1.45 3.65 9.53
C VAL A 89 -2.61 2.73 9.92
N ALA A 90 -3.78 3.31 10.18
CA ALA A 90 -4.98 2.58 10.56
C ALA A 90 -6.25 3.27 10.05
N ALA A 91 -7.23 2.47 9.64
CA ALA A 91 -8.58 2.97 9.38
C ALA A 91 -9.38 2.97 10.68
N VAL A 92 -9.92 4.13 11.05
CA VAL A 92 -10.66 4.33 12.31
C VAL A 92 -12.07 4.85 12.05
N ALA A 93 -13.03 4.41 12.86
CA ALA A 93 -14.38 4.95 12.79
C ALA A 93 -14.42 6.36 13.40
N ILE A 94 -15.27 7.26 12.87
CA ILE A 94 -15.43 8.60 13.46
C ILE A 94 -15.84 8.54 14.95
N GLY A 95 -16.61 7.52 15.34
CA GLY A 95 -17.06 7.34 16.73
C GLY A 95 -15.95 6.98 17.73
N SER A 96 -14.77 6.56 17.26
CA SER A 96 -13.59 6.34 18.11
C SER A 96 -12.69 7.57 18.23
N MET A 97 -13.00 8.67 17.52
CA MET A 97 -12.20 9.90 17.62
C MET A 97 -12.47 10.62 18.96
N PRO A 98 -11.43 11.18 19.61
CA PRO A 98 -11.57 11.89 20.89
C PRO A 98 -12.46 13.14 20.82
N THR A 99 -12.52 13.76 19.65
CA THR A 99 -13.26 15.00 19.39
C THR A 99 -14.15 14.78 18.18
N ALA A 100 -15.44 15.12 18.30
CA ALA A 100 -16.36 15.08 17.16
C ALA A 100 -15.97 16.14 16.12
N ASP A 101 -16.18 15.84 14.84
CA ASP A 101 -16.02 16.82 13.77
C ASP A 101 -16.96 18.03 13.99
N PRO A 102 -16.43 19.26 14.06
CA PRO A 102 -17.24 20.44 14.36
C PRO A 102 -18.21 20.83 13.25
N PHE A 103 -18.07 20.28 12.03
CA PHE A 103 -18.90 20.59 10.87
C PHE A 103 -20.00 19.55 10.62
N GLY A 104 -19.99 18.43 11.35
CA GLY A 104 -20.99 17.37 11.24
C GLY A 104 -20.88 16.57 9.94
N TYR A 105 -19.70 16.50 9.34
CA TYR A 105 -19.49 15.66 8.16
C TYR A 105 -19.65 14.17 8.50
N LEU A 106 -20.13 13.41 7.51
CA LEU A 106 -20.25 11.97 7.61
C LEU A 106 -19.03 11.31 6.99
N TYR A 107 -18.49 10.32 7.71
CA TYR A 107 -17.34 9.51 7.28
C TYR A 107 -17.78 8.05 7.14
N PRO A 108 -18.58 7.73 6.10
CA PRO A 108 -19.19 6.40 5.97
C PRO A 108 -18.16 5.26 5.84
N TYR A 109 -16.94 5.57 5.39
CA TYR A 109 -15.83 4.63 5.25
C TYR A 109 -14.76 4.80 6.34
N GLY A 110 -15.04 5.64 7.35
CA GLY A 110 -14.09 5.99 8.40
C GLY A 110 -13.10 7.08 8.00
N LEU A 111 -12.07 7.18 8.82
CA LEU A 111 -10.96 8.11 8.73
C LEU A 111 -9.65 7.32 8.71
N LEU A 112 -8.58 7.98 8.27
CA LEU A 112 -7.23 7.44 8.34
C LEU A 112 -6.50 8.07 9.52
N GLU A 113 -6.03 7.25 10.44
CA GLU A 113 -5.07 7.62 11.49
C GLU A 113 -3.67 7.25 11.01
N LEU A 114 -2.72 8.17 11.13
CA LEU A 114 -1.32 7.93 10.80
C LEU A 114 -0.41 8.90 11.58
N THR A 115 0.86 8.53 11.69
CA THR A 115 1.95 9.37 12.19
C THR A 115 2.96 9.59 11.07
N LEU A 116 3.36 10.84 10.86
CA LEU A 116 4.40 11.20 9.91
C LEU A 116 5.69 11.55 10.68
N PRO A 117 6.82 10.86 10.43
CA PRO A 117 8.11 11.18 11.06
C PRO A 117 8.82 12.39 10.42
N CYS A 118 8.25 12.96 9.36
CA CYS A 118 8.80 14.07 8.58
C CYS A 118 8.19 15.42 8.98
N GLU A 119 8.87 16.52 8.60
CA GLU A 119 8.39 17.90 8.85
C GLU A 119 7.29 18.32 7.87
N THR A 120 7.40 17.89 6.62
CA THR A 120 6.43 18.12 5.56
C THR A 120 6.13 16.81 4.83
N ALA A 121 4.88 16.66 4.38
CA ALA A 121 4.47 15.57 3.52
C ALA A 121 3.39 16.06 2.55
N ASP A 122 3.37 15.45 1.37
CA ASP A 122 2.20 15.44 0.51
C ASP A 122 1.46 14.13 0.82
N ILE A 123 0.16 14.19 1.08
CA ILE A 123 -0.65 12.99 1.34
C ILE A 123 -1.66 12.84 0.20
N THR A 124 -1.71 11.66 -0.40
CA THR A 124 -2.80 11.26 -1.31
C THR A 124 -3.50 10.03 -0.76
N VAL A 125 -4.83 10.06 -0.72
CA VAL A 125 -5.66 8.94 -0.27
C VAL A 125 -6.59 8.52 -1.40
N TYR A 126 -6.52 7.24 -1.76
CA TYR A 126 -7.39 6.59 -2.72
C TYR A 126 -8.48 5.80 -1.97
N TYR A 127 -9.73 6.03 -2.34
CA TYR A 127 -10.89 5.39 -1.74
C TYR A 127 -11.43 4.34 -2.70
N HIS A 128 -11.35 3.06 -2.31
CA HIS A 128 -11.76 1.92 -3.12
C HIS A 128 -13.07 1.34 -2.60
N ILE A 129 -14.17 1.96 -3.03
CA ILE A 129 -15.52 1.64 -2.57
C ILE A 129 -16.12 0.60 -3.52
N PRO A 130 -16.58 -0.57 -3.03
CA PRO A 130 -17.22 -1.57 -3.87
C PRO A 130 -18.43 -1.00 -4.61
N GLY A 131 -18.46 -1.20 -5.93
CA GLY A 131 -19.56 -0.74 -6.78
C GLY A 131 -19.56 0.75 -7.08
N ALA A 132 -18.52 1.49 -6.68
CA ALA A 132 -18.32 2.88 -7.06
C ALA A 132 -16.94 3.07 -7.74
N THR A 133 -16.79 4.18 -8.44
CA THR A 133 -15.49 4.60 -8.98
C THR A 133 -14.58 5.03 -7.83
N SER A 134 -13.31 4.63 -7.87
CA SER A 134 -12.32 5.09 -6.89
C SER A 134 -12.23 6.60 -6.87
N GLN A 135 -12.14 7.19 -5.68
CA GLN A 135 -11.95 8.63 -5.49
C GLN A 135 -10.57 8.90 -4.93
N VAL A 136 -10.03 10.09 -5.20
CA VAL A 136 -8.69 10.49 -4.75
C VAL A 136 -8.80 11.83 -4.03
N SER A 137 -8.14 11.95 -2.88
CA SER A 137 -7.99 13.20 -2.14
C SER A 137 -6.52 13.46 -1.86
N SER A 138 -6.04 14.67 -2.15
CA SER A 138 -4.66 15.07 -1.84
C SER A 138 -4.63 16.31 -0.95
N VAL A 139 -3.67 16.38 -0.01
CA VAL A 139 -3.45 17.51 0.91
C VAL A 139 -1.96 17.77 1.12
#